data_AF-A0A1Y4NAW6-F1
#
_entry.id   AF-A0A1Y4NAW6-F1
#
_cell.length_a   1.000
_cell.length_b   1.000
_cell.length_c   1.000
_cell.angle_alpha   90.00
_cell.angle_beta   90.00
_cell.angle_gamma   90.00
#
_symmetry.space_group_name_H-M   'P 1'
#
loop_
_entity.id
_entity.type
_entity.pdbx_description
1 polymer ?
#
loop_
_entity_poly.entity_id
_entity_poly.type
_entity_poly.pdbx_seq_one_letter_code
_entity_poly.pdbx_strand_id
1 'polypeptide(L)'
;MKNRVKILVALLVAIVVFSGIGFYFYQRGNSDVKEVTVEIISKRDDFNEKENYKTNIEYLGDLLKEENIVTDYEDSEYGMYIHGVKNMADDPSAQYWWSISVDGKSATQGADALVLEDGKTYTLELKQGY
;
A
#
# COMPACT_ATOMS: atom_id res chain seq x y z
N MET A 1 23.32 32.06 -36.61
CA MET A 1 23.88 30.80 -36.08
C MET A 1 23.66 30.66 -34.56
N LYS A 2 24.00 31.66 -33.73
CA LYS A 2 23.85 31.63 -32.25
C LYS A 2 22.44 31.28 -31.73
N ASN A 3 21.38 31.77 -32.38
CA ASN A 3 20.00 31.48 -31.99
C ASN A 3 19.55 30.07 -32.38
N ARG A 4 20.09 29.52 -33.47
CA ARG A 4 19.82 28.12 -33.90
C ARG A 4 20.47 27.11 -32.94
N VAL A 5 21.66 27.43 -32.43
CA VAL A 5 22.34 26.61 -31.40
C VAL A 5 21.55 26.60 -30.09
N LYS A 6 21.00 27.75 -29.64
CA LYS A 6 20.16 27.81 -28.43
C LYS A 6 18.87 27.00 -28.57
N ILE A 7 18.23 27.03 -29.74
CA ILE A 7 17.01 26.25 -30.03
C ILE A 7 17.34 24.74 -30.00
N LEU A 8 18.45 24.32 -30.61
CA LEU A 8 18.87 22.92 -30.62
C LEU A 8 19.19 22.39 -29.21
N VAL A 9 19.86 23.19 -28.39
CA VAL A 9 20.15 22.82 -26.99
C VAL A 9 18.87 22.71 -26.17
N ALA A 10 17.93 23.64 -26.30
CA ALA A 10 16.64 23.57 -25.61
C ALA A 10 15.82 22.34 -26.01
N LEU A 11 15.83 21.98 -27.30
CA LEU A 11 15.13 20.80 -27.81
C LEU A 11 15.73 19.50 -27.25
N LEU A 12 17.07 19.44 -27.16
CA LEU A 12 17.78 18.27 -26.65
C LEU A 12 17.54 18.07 -25.15
N VAL A 13 17.50 19.15 -24.37
CA VAL A 13 17.13 19.09 -22.93
C VAL A 13 15.69 18.61 -22.75
N ALA A 14 14.74 19.10 -23.56
CA ALA A 14 13.35 18.64 -23.50
C ALA A 14 13.25 17.13 -23.81
N ILE A 15 13.95 16.64 -24.83
CA ILE A 15 13.96 15.20 -25.16
C ILE A 15 14.52 14.37 -24.01
N VAL A 16 15.59 14.81 -23.34
CA VAL A 16 16.16 14.09 -22.19
C VAL A 16 15.18 14.05 -21.00
N VAL A 17 14.48 15.15 -20.73
CA VAL A 17 13.46 15.22 -19.67
C VAL A 17 12.27 14.31 -20.00
N PHE A 18 11.74 14.37 -21.22
CA PHE A 18 10.63 13.50 -21.64
C PHE A 18 11.04 12.02 -21.70
N SER A 19 12.27 11.72 -22.10
CA SER A 19 12.81 10.36 -22.10
C SER A 19 13.04 9.84 -20.67
N GLY A 20 13.52 10.69 -19.76
CA GLY A 20 13.71 10.34 -18.35
C GLY A 20 12.39 10.04 -17.64
N ILE A 21 11.36 10.87 -17.90
CA ILE A 21 10.00 10.65 -17.39
C ILE A 21 9.40 9.39 -18.02
N GLY A 22 9.51 9.23 -19.34
CA GLY A 22 9.02 8.04 -20.06
C GLY A 22 9.70 6.76 -19.59
N PHE A 23 11.01 6.79 -19.32
CA PHE A 23 11.76 5.66 -18.79
C PHE A 23 11.43 5.36 -17.33
N TYR A 24 11.19 6.39 -16.52
CA TYR A 24 10.69 6.24 -15.15
C TYR A 24 9.31 5.56 -15.12
N PHE A 25 8.39 5.96 -15.99
CA PHE A 25 7.08 5.31 -16.13
C PHE A 25 7.17 3.92 -16.80
N TYR A 26 8.08 3.71 -17.76
CA TYR A 26 8.28 2.43 -18.44
C TYR A 26 8.89 1.36 -17.51
N GLN A 27 9.83 1.74 -16.63
CA GLN A 27 10.32 0.83 -15.58
C GLN A 27 9.19 0.43 -14.62
N ARG A 28 8.25 1.34 -14.34
CA ARG A 28 7.06 1.07 -13.53
C ARG A 28 6.00 0.20 -14.24
N GLY A 29 6.15 -0.03 -15.55
CA GLY A 29 5.26 -0.85 -16.38
C GLY A 29 5.71 -2.31 -16.57
N ASN A 30 6.88 -2.70 -16.04
CA ASN A 30 7.39 -4.07 -16.07
C ASN A 30 7.39 -4.76 -14.69
N SER A 31 6.73 -4.16 -13.69
CA SER A 31 6.58 -4.75 -12.37
C SER A 31 5.53 -5.87 -12.39
N ASP A 32 5.88 -6.99 -11.76
CA ASP A 32 5.05 -8.17 -11.53
C ASP A 32 3.67 -7.76 -10.96
N VAL A 33 2.65 -7.70 -11.81
CA VAL A 33 1.29 -7.32 -11.42
C VAL A 33 0.69 -8.48 -10.64
N LYS A 34 0.27 -8.22 -9.41
CA LYS A 34 -0.28 -9.19 -8.47
C LYS A 34 -1.79 -9.00 -8.35
N GLU A 35 -2.51 -10.10 -8.24
CA GLU A 35 -3.91 -10.13 -7.83
C GLU A 35 -3.97 -10.56 -6.38
N VAL A 36 -4.39 -9.65 -5.49
CA VAL A 36 -4.45 -9.89 -4.04
C VAL A 36 -5.85 -9.61 -3.51
N THR A 37 -6.21 -10.26 -2.41
CA THR A 37 -7.45 -10.00 -1.69
C THR A 37 -7.14 -9.33 -0.36
N VAL A 38 -7.82 -8.23 -0.03
CA VAL A 38 -7.84 -7.66 1.32
C VAL A 38 -9.18 -7.98 1.97
N GLU A 39 -9.16 -8.64 3.12
CA GLU A 39 -10.33 -8.91 3.94
C GLU A 39 -10.28 -8.03 5.19
N ILE A 40 -11.39 -7.38 5.52
CA ILE A 40 -11.49 -6.52 6.70
C ILE A 40 -12.59 -7.07 7.59
N ILE A 41 -12.25 -7.39 8.84
CA ILE A 41 -13.15 -8.02 9.80
C ILE A 41 -13.20 -7.17 11.07
N SER A 42 -14.39 -6.79 11.50
CA SER A 42 -14.63 -6.29 12.85
C SER A 42 -15.93 -6.88 13.37
N LYS A 43 -15.83 -7.80 14.34
CA LYS A 43 -17.02 -8.32 15.03
C LYS A 43 -17.69 -7.25 15.88
N ARG A 44 -16.91 -6.31 16.41
CA ARG A 44 -17.42 -5.19 17.22
C ARG A 44 -18.36 -4.29 16.42
N ASP A 45 -18.04 -4.09 15.14
CA ASP A 45 -18.72 -3.16 14.26
C ASP A 45 -19.64 -3.87 13.24
N ASP A 46 -19.88 -5.18 13.39
CA ASP A 46 -20.64 -6.03 12.45
C ASP A 46 -20.17 -5.90 10.99
N PHE A 47 -18.85 -5.89 10.81
CA PHE A 47 -18.20 -5.65 9.53
C PHE A 47 -17.41 -6.88 9.07
N ASN A 48 -17.67 -7.34 7.85
CA ASN A 48 -16.89 -8.37 7.18
C ASN A 48 -17.00 -8.21 5.66
N GLU A 49 -15.96 -7.64 5.05
CA GLU A 49 -15.90 -7.43 3.60
C GLU A 49 -14.57 -7.89 3.01
N LYS A 50 -14.62 -8.26 1.73
CA LYS A 50 -13.46 -8.64 0.91
C LYS A 50 -13.42 -7.79 -0.34
N GLU A 51 -12.24 -7.27 -0.63
CA GLU A 51 -11.96 -6.49 -1.84
C GLU A 51 -10.77 -7.11 -2.57
N ASN A 52 -10.86 -7.21 -3.90
CA ASN A 52 -9.80 -7.75 -4.74
C ASN A 52 -9.10 -6.61 -5.46
N TYR A 53 -7.78 -6.60 -5.42
CA TYR A 53 -6.95 -5.60 -6.07
C TYR A 53 -6.02 -6.24 -7.07
N LYS A 54 -5.86 -5.57 -8.21
CA LYS A 54 -4.82 -5.86 -9.18
C LYS A 54 -3.81 -4.72 -9.13
N THR A 55 -2.64 -4.99 -8.59
CA THR A 55 -1.67 -3.94 -8.23
C THR A 55 -0.23 -4.35 -8.54
N ASN A 56 0.62 -3.36 -8.75
CA ASN A 56 2.08 -3.54 -8.81
C ASN A 56 2.79 -2.95 -7.57
N ILE A 57 2.03 -2.62 -6.52
CA ILE A 57 2.56 -2.18 -5.23
C ILE A 57 3.33 -3.34 -4.59
N GLU A 58 4.45 -3.02 -3.95
CA GLU A 58 5.33 -4.00 -3.34
C GLU A 58 4.88 -4.40 -1.93
N TYR A 59 4.42 -3.45 -1.11
CA TYR A 59 4.09 -3.67 0.31
C TYR A 59 2.61 -3.47 0.60
N LEU A 60 2.06 -4.27 1.53
CA LEU A 60 0.67 -4.21 1.95
C LEU A 60 0.30 -2.81 2.46
N GLY A 61 1.14 -2.21 3.30
CA GLY A 61 0.89 -0.90 3.90
C GLY A 61 0.68 0.20 2.86
N ASP A 62 1.39 0.13 1.74
CA ASP A 62 1.22 1.10 0.65
C ASP A 62 -0.10 0.88 -0.10
N LEU A 63 -0.50 -0.38 -0.32
CA LEU A 63 -1.82 -0.71 -0.90
C LEU A 63 -2.94 -0.20 0.01
N LEU A 64 -2.83 -0.43 1.31
CA LEU A 64 -3.85 0.01 2.28
C LEU A 64 -4.00 1.53 2.33
N LYS A 65 -2.90 2.28 2.14
CA LYS A 65 -2.93 3.75 2.05
C LYS A 65 -3.50 4.22 0.72
N GLU A 66 -3.06 3.64 -0.41
CA GLU A 66 -3.52 4.02 -1.75
C GLU A 66 -5.04 3.83 -1.90
N GLU A 67 -5.56 2.72 -1.38
CA GLU A 67 -6.99 2.38 -1.41
C GLU A 67 -7.80 3.03 -0.28
N ASN A 68 -7.18 3.88 0.55
CA ASN A 68 -7.79 4.54 1.71
C ASN A 68 -8.46 3.55 2.70
N ILE A 69 -7.93 2.34 2.78
CA ILE A 69 -8.37 1.32 3.74
C ILE A 69 -7.90 1.70 5.14
N VAL A 70 -6.64 2.09 5.29
CA VAL A 70 -6.14 2.61 6.57
C VAL A 70 -6.36 4.12 6.63
N THR A 71 -7.00 4.58 7.70
CA THR A 71 -7.37 5.98 7.90
C THR A 71 -6.59 6.66 9.03
N ASP A 72 -6.01 5.88 9.93
CA ASP A 72 -5.13 6.38 11.00
C ASP A 72 -4.06 5.33 11.32
N TYR A 73 -2.81 5.75 11.43
CA TYR A 73 -1.67 4.88 11.69
C TYR A 73 -0.45 5.66 12.22
N GLU A 74 0.41 4.94 12.92
CA GLU A 74 1.71 5.41 13.40
C GLU A 74 2.82 4.52 12.86
N ASP A 75 3.89 5.14 12.34
CA ASP A 75 5.11 4.42 12.00
C ASP A 75 5.98 4.27 13.26
N SER A 76 6.35 3.04 13.60
CA SER A 76 7.17 2.73 14.78
C SER A 76 8.40 1.89 14.43
N GLU A 77 9.30 1.66 15.40
CA GLU A 77 10.44 0.76 15.22
C GLU A 77 10.03 -0.71 14.98
N TYR A 78 8.79 -1.08 15.31
CA TYR A 78 8.22 -2.41 15.08
C TYR A 78 7.39 -2.49 13.79
N GLY A 79 7.38 -1.42 12.99
CA GLY A 79 6.57 -1.26 11.79
C GLY A 79 5.32 -0.41 12.02
N MET A 80 4.49 -0.35 10.98
CA MET A 80 3.24 0.40 10.94
C MET A 80 2.22 -0.17 11.94
N TYR A 81 1.84 0.65 12.91
CA TYR A 81 0.75 0.39 13.85
C TYR A 81 -0.54 1.04 13.32
N ILE A 82 -1.59 0.25 13.15
CA ILE A 82 -2.85 0.71 12.55
C ILE A 82 -3.84 1.07 13.66
N HIS A 83 -4.27 2.32 13.69
CA HIS A 83 -5.32 2.82 14.58
C HIS A 83 -6.70 2.83 13.90
N GLY A 84 -6.77 3.09 12.61
CA GLY A 84 -8.03 3.25 11.88
C GLY A 84 -8.08 2.45 10.59
N VAL A 85 -9.15 1.68 10.40
CA VAL A 85 -9.48 1.02 9.12
C VAL A 85 -10.87 1.47 8.68
N LYS A 86 -10.98 2.07 7.49
CA LYS A 86 -12.19 2.75 7.00
C LYS A 86 -12.69 3.73 8.08
N ASN A 87 -13.94 3.58 8.53
CA ASN A 87 -14.56 4.38 9.58
C ASN A 87 -14.47 3.75 10.98
N MET A 88 -13.66 2.70 11.16
CA MET A 88 -13.53 1.94 12.41
C MET A 88 -12.17 2.21 13.07
N ALA A 89 -12.19 2.79 14.27
CA ALA A 89 -10.98 3.02 15.07
C ALA A 89 -10.70 1.83 16.02
N ASP A 90 -9.45 1.63 16.38
CA ASP A 90 -9.06 0.81 17.51
C ASP A 90 -9.48 1.47 18.83
N ASP A 91 -9.27 0.75 19.93
CA ASP A 91 -9.45 1.28 21.28
C ASP A 91 -8.47 0.56 22.20
N PRO A 92 -7.23 1.08 22.30
CA PRO A 92 -6.21 0.46 23.13
C PRO A 92 -6.61 0.40 24.61
N SER A 93 -7.46 1.32 25.08
CA SER A 93 -7.93 1.34 26.48
C SER A 93 -8.85 0.15 26.81
N ALA A 94 -9.59 -0.33 25.81
CA ALA A 94 -10.40 -1.54 25.87
C ALA A 94 -9.71 -2.77 25.23
N GLN A 95 -8.40 -2.68 25.00
CA GLN A 95 -7.54 -3.71 24.39
C GLN A 95 -7.94 -4.10 22.96
N TYR A 96 -8.54 -3.18 22.21
CA TYR A 96 -8.78 -3.38 20.79
C TYR A 96 -7.58 -2.97 19.95
N TRP A 97 -7.24 -3.79 18.95
CA TRP A 97 -6.13 -3.55 18.02
C TRP A 97 -6.38 -4.25 16.68
N TRP A 98 -5.80 -3.71 15.61
CA TRP A 98 -5.87 -4.29 14.28
C TRP A 98 -4.78 -5.34 14.07
N SER A 99 -5.20 -6.59 13.93
CA SER A 99 -4.33 -7.74 13.67
C SER A 99 -4.25 -8.01 12.18
N ILE A 100 -3.05 -8.32 11.67
CA ILE A 100 -2.82 -8.67 10.27
C ILE A 100 -2.52 -10.17 10.15
N SER A 101 -3.12 -10.83 9.16
CA SER A 101 -2.78 -12.20 8.79
C SER A 101 -2.71 -12.39 7.28
N VAL A 102 -1.90 -13.34 6.83
CA VAL A 102 -1.73 -13.72 5.42
C VAL A 102 -2.17 -15.17 5.24
N ASP A 103 -3.17 -15.41 4.39
CA ASP A 103 -3.84 -16.71 4.22
C ASP A 103 -4.21 -17.37 5.57
N GLY A 104 -4.72 -16.56 6.51
CA GLY A 104 -5.13 -17.00 7.85
C GLY A 104 -3.99 -17.28 8.84
N LYS A 105 -2.72 -17.01 8.47
CA LYS A 105 -1.58 -17.09 9.39
C LYS A 105 -1.20 -15.70 9.86
N SER A 106 -1.12 -15.50 11.17
CA SER A 106 -0.74 -14.21 11.75
C SER A 106 0.58 -13.70 11.16
N ALA A 107 0.58 -12.45 10.72
CA ALA A 107 1.79 -11.79 10.28
C ALA A 107 2.70 -11.49 11.48
N THR A 108 4.01 -11.53 11.25
CA THR A 108 5.04 -11.17 12.24
C THR A 108 5.70 -9.83 11.95
N GLN A 109 5.24 -9.14 10.90
CA GLN A 109 5.76 -7.88 10.41
C GLN A 109 4.61 -6.88 10.28
N GLY A 110 4.90 -5.58 10.41
CA GLY A 110 3.96 -4.51 10.11
C GLY A 110 3.55 -4.50 8.63
N ALA A 111 2.44 -3.83 8.32
CA ALA A 111 1.92 -3.77 6.94
C ALA A 111 2.94 -3.17 5.96
N ASP A 112 3.74 -2.22 6.41
CA ASP A 112 4.82 -1.53 5.69
C ASP A 112 6.00 -2.43 5.31
N ALA A 113 6.17 -3.60 5.96
CA ALA A 113 7.20 -4.58 5.65
C ALA A 113 6.64 -5.88 5.04
N LEU A 114 5.32 -6.04 4.99
CA LEU A 114 4.66 -7.20 4.37
C LEU A 114 4.63 -7.06 2.85
N VAL A 115 5.47 -7.85 2.17
CA VAL A 115 5.49 -7.91 0.70
C VAL A 115 4.20 -8.53 0.17
N LEU A 116 3.63 -7.91 -0.86
CA LEU A 116 2.50 -8.44 -1.61
C LEU A 116 2.94 -9.59 -2.51
N GLU A 117 2.24 -10.71 -2.39
CA GLU A 117 2.44 -11.91 -3.18
C GLU A 117 1.17 -12.22 -3.97
N ASP A 118 1.33 -12.65 -5.22
CA ASP A 118 0.21 -12.95 -6.11
C ASP A 118 -0.68 -14.07 -5.55
N GLY A 119 -2.00 -13.88 -5.65
CA GLY A 119 -3.03 -14.81 -5.18
C GLY A 119 -3.25 -14.86 -3.66
N LYS A 120 -2.56 -14.02 -2.87
CA LYS A 120 -2.68 -14.03 -1.41
C LYS A 120 -3.88 -13.25 -0.88
N THR A 121 -4.38 -13.70 0.27
CA THR A 121 -5.36 -12.94 1.07
C THR A 121 -4.68 -12.32 2.29
N TYR A 122 -4.84 -11.02 2.45
CA TYR A 122 -4.39 -10.24 3.59
C TYR A 122 -5.60 -9.81 4.42
N THR A 123 -5.71 -10.30 5.66
CA THR A 123 -6.84 -9.99 6.53
C THR A 123 -6.43 -8.99 7.61
N LEU A 124 -7.15 -7.87 7.70
CA LEU A 124 -7.14 -6.94 8.83
C LEU A 124 -8.32 -7.27 9.74
N GLU A 125 -8.07 -7.80 10.92
CA GLU A 125 -9.09 -8.14 11.90
C GLU A 125 -8.95 -7.29 13.16
N LEU A 126 -10.00 -6.56 13.53
CA LEU A 126 -10.06 -5.89 14.81
C LEU A 126 -10.27 -6.94 15.91
N LYS A 127 -9.24 -7.16 16.73
CA LYS A 127 -9.26 -8.10 17.86
C LYS A 127 -9.36 -7.37 19.18
N GLN A 128 -9.80 -8.09 20.21
CA GLN A 128 -9.79 -7.64 21.60
C GLN A 128 -8.91 -8.57 22.44
N GLY A 129 -8.06 -8.00 23.29
CA GLY A 129 -7.16 -8.75 24.18
C GLY A 129 -5.80 -9.04 23.53
N TYR A 130 -5.17 -10.15 23.93
CA TYR A 130 -3.84 -10.59 23.47
C TYR A 130 -3.89 -11.98 22.83
#